data_AF-A0AAW6Y3F1-F1
#
_entry.id   AF-A0AAW6Y3F1-F1
#
_cell.length_a   1.000
_cell.length_b   1.000
_cell.length_c   1.000
_cell.angle_alpha   90.00
_cell.angle_beta   90.00
_cell.angle_gamma   90.00
#
_symmetry.space_group_name_H-M   'P 1'
#
loop_
_entity.id
_entity.type
_entity.pdbx_description
1 polymer ?
#
loop_
_entity_poly.entity_id
_entity_poly.type
_entity_poly.pdbx_seq_one_letter_code
_entity_poly.pdbx_strand_id
1 'polypeptide(L)'
;IQDGGLYVTHGFAQRAKIHKGNHLKVKTFGSDKQYTFKVKGIVNSETNQGAYITAHTWQKAHGFYQPSILLTDKNYQHSKENTTS
;
A
#
# COMPACT_ATOMS: atom_id res chain seq x y z
N ILE A 1 4.55 -8.50 -1.21
CA ILE A 1 3.16 -8.11 -0.82
C ILE A 1 2.20 -9.02 -1.60
N GLN A 2 1.12 -9.52 -0.99
CA GLN A 2 0.18 -10.46 -1.64
C GLN A 2 -1.26 -9.99 -1.44
N ASP A 3 -2.16 -10.49 -2.28
CA ASP A 3 -3.59 -10.17 -2.20
C ASP A 3 -4.23 -10.59 -0.86
N GLY A 4 -5.35 -9.95 -0.54
CA GLY A 4 -6.23 -10.27 0.58
C GLY A 4 -5.97 -9.49 1.87
N GLY A 5 -5.17 -8.42 1.85
CA GLY A 5 -5.01 -7.59 3.03
C GLY A 5 -4.07 -6.40 2.89
N LEU A 6 -3.89 -5.72 4.02
CA LEU A 6 -3.10 -4.49 4.13
C LEU A 6 -1.70 -4.80 4.66
N TYR A 7 -0.72 -4.06 4.17
CA TYR A 7 0.67 -4.11 4.62
C TYR A 7 1.07 -2.73 5.14
N VAL A 8 1.51 -2.64 6.38
CA VAL A 8 1.90 -1.35 6.99
C VAL A 8 3.40 -1.26 7.16
N THR A 9 3.98 -0.06 7.06
CA THR A 9 5.42 0.11 7.32
C THR A 9 5.76 -0.12 8.79
N HIS A 10 6.98 -0.58 9.06
CA HIS A 10 7.45 -0.87 10.42
C HIS A 10 7.29 0.32 11.37
N GLY A 11 7.74 1.52 10.95
CA GLY A 11 7.62 2.72 11.76
C GLY A 11 6.17 3.11 12.07
N PHE A 12 5.26 2.95 11.10
CA PHE A 12 3.84 3.19 11.34
C PHE A 12 3.26 2.16 12.32
N ALA A 13 3.58 0.89 12.10
CA ALA A 13 3.09 -0.20 12.92
C ALA A 13 3.54 -0.07 14.38
N GLN A 14 4.80 0.28 14.64
CA GLN A 14 5.31 0.49 16.00
C GLN A 14 4.59 1.63 16.71
N ARG A 15 4.48 2.82 16.07
CA ARG A 15 3.88 4.00 16.71
C ARG A 15 2.40 3.83 17.00
N ALA A 16 1.67 3.21 16.07
CA ALA A 16 0.23 2.96 16.21
C ALA A 16 -0.10 1.62 16.90
N LYS A 17 0.91 0.87 17.38
CA LYS A 17 0.77 -0.46 18.01
C LYS A 17 -0.04 -1.44 17.13
N ILE A 18 0.21 -1.42 15.83
CA ILE A 18 -0.45 -2.30 14.84
C ILE A 18 0.36 -3.58 14.71
N HIS A 19 -0.34 -4.71 14.75
CA HIS A 19 0.22 -6.04 14.59
C HIS A 19 -0.44 -6.78 13.43
N LYS A 20 0.25 -7.80 12.89
CA LYS A 20 -0.35 -8.73 11.92
C LYS A 20 -1.61 -9.33 12.52
N GLY A 21 -2.68 -9.35 11.74
CA GLY A 21 -3.99 -9.85 12.18
C GLY A 21 -4.95 -8.77 12.68
N ASN A 22 -4.49 -7.55 12.98
CA ASN A 22 -5.40 -6.44 13.26
C ASN A 22 -6.26 -6.11 12.04
N HIS A 23 -7.46 -5.59 12.30
CA HIS A 23 -8.32 -5.04 11.27
C HIS A 23 -8.25 -3.52 11.32
N LEU A 24 -7.81 -2.89 10.23
CA LEU A 24 -7.73 -1.43 10.12
C LEU A 24 -8.84 -0.91 9.23
N LYS A 25 -9.44 0.20 9.66
CA LYS A 25 -10.37 0.98 8.86
C LYS A 25 -9.56 1.96 8.01
N VAL A 26 -9.76 1.89 6.70
CA VAL A 26 -9.10 2.72 5.70
C VAL A 26 -10.16 3.61 5.07
N LYS A 27 -9.88 4.91 5.03
CA LYS A 27 -10.68 5.94 4.37
C LYS A 27 -9.79 6.61 3.33
N THR A 28 -10.24 6.71 2.09
CA THR A 28 -9.54 7.51 1.07
C THR A 28 -9.86 8.98 1.29
N PHE A 29 -8.87 9.85 1.12
CA PHE A 29 -9.07 11.29 1.19
C PHE A 29 -10.18 11.73 0.22
N GLY A 30 -11.09 12.59 0.67
CA GLY A 30 -12.22 13.06 -0.13
C GLY A 30 -13.40 12.08 -0.27
N SER A 31 -13.41 10.93 0.42
CA SER A 31 -14.55 10.00 0.43
C SER A 31 -14.92 9.59 1.84
N ASP A 32 -16.22 9.54 2.18
CA ASP A 32 -16.71 9.03 3.46
C ASP A 32 -16.77 7.50 3.57
N LYS A 33 -16.50 6.80 2.47
CA LYS A 33 -16.52 5.34 2.43
C LYS A 33 -15.34 4.77 3.23
N GLN A 34 -15.66 3.89 4.17
CA GLN A 34 -14.68 3.17 4.97
C GLN A 34 -14.56 1.73 4.52
N TYR A 35 -13.34 1.23 4.48
CA TYR A 35 -13.00 -0.14 4.12
C TYR A 35 -12.25 -0.79 5.28
N THR A 36 -12.57 -2.04 5.61
CA THR A 36 -11.85 -2.75 6.68
C THR A 36 -10.97 -3.82 6.08
N PHE A 37 -9.68 -3.78 6.41
CA PHE A 37 -8.71 -4.78 5.94
C PHE A 37 -7.94 -5.40 7.09
N LYS A 38 -7.70 -6.70 7.00
CA LYS A 38 -6.78 -7.40 7.88
C LYS A 38 -5.33 -7.04 7.51
N VAL A 39 -4.52 -6.70 8.50
CA VAL A 39 -3.08 -6.50 8.33
C VAL A 39 -2.42 -7.84 8.12
N LYS A 40 -1.95 -8.10 6.89
CA LYS A 40 -1.25 -9.36 6.53
C LYS A 40 0.24 -9.29 6.80
N GLY A 41 0.82 -8.09 6.79
CA GLY A 41 2.26 -7.94 6.94
C GLY A 41 2.68 -6.57 7.46
N ILE A 42 3.89 -6.54 7.99
CA ILE A 42 4.61 -5.32 8.30
C ILE A 42 5.81 -5.30 7.35
N VAL A 43 6.00 -4.18 6.65
CA VAL A 43 7.06 -4.00 5.65
C VAL A 43 8.17 -3.15 6.26
N ASN A 44 9.42 -3.63 6.14
CA ASN A 44 10.58 -2.82 6.47
C ASN A 44 10.85 -1.86 5.30
N SER A 45 10.55 -0.59 5.54
CA SER A 45 10.76 0.53 4.62
C SER A 45 11.23 1.73 5.44
N GLU A 46 12.07 2.56 4.84
CA GLU A 46 12.47 3.87 5.39
C GLU A 46 11.30 4.86 5.43
N THR A 47 10.21 4.56 4.73
CA THR A 47 8.98 5.35 4.78
C THR A 47 8.37 5.31 6.19
N ASN A 48 8.45 6.45 6.88
CA ASN A 48 7.95 6.60 8.24
C ASN A 48 6.48 6.18 8.39
N GLN A 49 5.59 6.64 7.51
CA GLN A 49 4.15 6.32 7.55
C GLN A 49 3.67 5.85 6.18
N GLY A 50 3.36 4.56 6.05
CA GLY A 50 2.86 4.01 4.80
C GLY A 50 2.00 2.77 5.02
N ALA A 51 1.00 2.62 4.15
CA ALA A 51 0.19 1.42 4.03
C ALA A 51 0.06 1.05 2.55
N TYR A 52 0.27 -0.23 2.25
CA TYR A 52 0.25 -0.79 0.91
C TYR A 52 -0.87 -1.81 0.81
N ILE A 53 -1.63 -1.72 -0.27
CA ILE A 53 -2.67 -2.66 -0.66
C ILE A 53 -2.53 -2.94 -2.15
N THR A 54 -2.69 -4.19 -2.54
CA THR A 54 -2.67 -4.58 -3.96
C THR A 54 -3.91 -4.03 -4.68
N ALA A 55 -3.78 -3.71 -5.96
CA ALA A 55 -4.92 -3.28 -6.80
C ALA A 55 -6.09 -4.28 -6.73
N HIS A 56 -5.81 -5.58 -6.86
CA HIS A 56 -6.84 -6.62 -6.83
C HIS A 56 -7.62 -6.64 -5.50
N THR A 57 -6.93 -6.60 -4.35
CA THR A 57 -7.60 -6.48 -3.03
C THR A 57 -8.46 -5.22 -2.92
N TRP A 58 -7.98 -4.09 -3.44
CA TRP A 58 -8.72 -2.83 -3.39
C TRP A 58 -9.99 -2.86 -4.26
N GLN A 59 -9.88 -3.37 -5.48
CA GLN A 59 -11.00 -3.54 -6.41
C GLN A 59 -12.02 -4.55 -5.87
N LYS A 60 -11.57 -5.65 -5.25
CA LYS A 60 -12.46 -6.62 -4.60
C LYS A 60 -13.27 -6.01 -3.45
N ALA A 61 -12.73 -4.99 -2.79
CA ALA A 61 -13.47 -4.21 -1.79
C ALA A 61 -14.40 -3.15 -2.41
N HIS A 62 -14.58 -3.15 -3.74
CA HIS A 62 -15.30 -2.13 -4.50
C HIS A 62 -14.71 -0.73 -4.32
N GLY A 63 -13.39 -0.65 -4.17
CA GLY A 63 -12.62 0.59 -4.22
C GLY A 63 -12.24 0.93 -5.67
N PHE A 64 -12.32 2.20 -6.03
CA PHE A 64 -11.85 2.69 -7.33
C PHE A 64 -10.32 2.74 -7.33
N TYR A 65 -9.68 2.05 -8.27
CA TYR A 65 -8.22 2.02 -8.38
C TYR A 65 -7.76 2.95 -9.51
N GLN A 66 -7.09 4.03 -9.13
CA GLN A 66 -6.34 4.89 -10.06
C GLN A 66 -4.91 5.04 -9.51
N PRO A 67 -3.91 4.38 -10.12
CA PRO A 67 -2.55 4.45 -9.63
C PRO A 67 -2.00 5.87 -9.83
N SER A 68 -1.48 6.48 -8.76
CA SER A 68 -0.80 7.78 -8.80
C SER A 68 0.71 7.67 -8.60
N ILE A 69 1.19 6.50 -8.18
CA ILE A 69 2.61 6.23 -7.89
C ILE A 69 2.94 4.83 -8.41
N LEU A 70 3.98 4.73 -9.24
CA LEU A 70 4.53 3.45 -9.70
C LEU A 70 5.61 2.99 -8.72
N LEU A 71 5.43 1.81 -8.11
CA LEU A 71 6.47 1.19 -7.29
C LEU A 71 7.32 0.31 -8.22
N THR A 72 8.56 0.69 -8.45
CA THR A 72 9.52 -0.13 -9.19
C THR A 72 10.23 -1.10 -8.26
N ASP A 73 10.48 -2.31 -8.75
CA ASP A 73 11.24 -3.31 -7.99
C ASP A 73 12.72 -2.90 -7.89
N LYS A 74 13.45 -3.38 -6.87
CA LYS A 74 14.88 -3.01 -6.68
C LYS A 74 15.77 -3.42 -7.87
N ASN A 75 15.32 -4.40 -8.66
CA ASN A 75 16.00 -4.90 -9.86
C ASN A 75 15.54 -4.22 -11.15
N TYR A 76 14.66 -3.22 -11.08
CA TYR A 76 14.23 -2.47 -12.26
C TYR A 76 15.33 -1.48 -12.69
N GLN A 77 16.19 -1.91 -13.60
CA GLN A 77 17.06 -0.98 -14.31
C GLN A 77 16.20 -0.18 -15.29
N HIS A 78 16.08 1.12 -15.02
CA HIS A 78 15.55 2.07 -15.98
C HIS A 78 16.47 2.08 -17.20
N SER A 79 16.10 1.39 -18.28
CA SER A 79 16.73 1.64 -19.58
C SER A 79 16.38 3.08 -19.95
N LYS A 80 17.34 4.00 -19.81
CA LYS A 80 17.25 5.31 -20.43
C LYS A 80 17.37 5.07 -21.94
N GLU A 81 16.25 4.74 -22.59
CA GLU A 81 16.17 4.96 -24.02
C GLU A 81 16.01 6.47 -24.25
N ASN A 82 16.98 7.00 -25.00
CA ASN A 82 17.16 8.39 -25.32
C ASN A 82 15.88 9.00 -25.91
N THR A 83 15.31 9.99 -25.25
CA THR A 83 14.46 10.99 -25.91
C THR A 83 15.28 12.26 -26.04
N THR A 84 16.02 12.37 -27.14
CA THR A 84 16.44 13.64 -27.71
C THR A 84 15.19 14.34 -28.27
N SER A 85 14.93 15.55 -27.82
CA SER A 85 14.14 16.57 -28.52
C SER A 85 14.69 17.93 -28.17
#